data_AF-A0A1D8T5W2-F1
#
_entry.id   AF-A0A1D8T5W2-F1
#
_cell.length_a   1.000
_cell.length_b   1.000
_cell.length_c   1.000
_cell.angle_alpha   90.00
_cell.angle_beta   90.00
_cell.angle_gamma   90.00
#
_symmetry.space_group_name_H-M   'P 1'
#
loop_
_entity.id
_entity.type
_entity.pdbx_description
1 polymer ?
#
loop_
_entity_poly.entity_id
_entity_poly.type
_entity_poly.pdbx_seq_one_letter_code
_entity_poly.pdbx_strand_id
1 'polypeptide(L)'
;MNRQNPKEQLGPNWIRMKYDMAIPAGTTFQRAEVNTDSVSKLRGDIDVTRVGYDGVPNDDGPILRMSVGNITEGTTKDPTGNGPNALSADFNHDKRIGLNANSGSFVVFPSISVTVRAGEAGSVVQPSLRSSVADPADSLSDTYGRPENFFTYQTDFGKNDGKSFMFMKATNNSVRCAPRDTSKSGTVNAGGMALATIPVVEAVRGSYRTTGPVGGNTCDWTRTDINGTIVERGTSPNATTVTVEPTDGGFSSSNCGVWNPVDLGSADSSAPKIPGYNFVGAVGVDLQPGSYVSNGSTDGTKSCLWSRQDSSGMTFNSGTTVKDPVTVTIEPTDGRFQSLGCGDWTPLSQ
;
A
#
# COMPACT_ATOMS: atom_id res chain seq x y z
N MET A 1 26.88 -34.04 39.43
CA MET A 1 25.55 -34.14 38.79
C MET A 1 24.89 -32.77 38.87
N ASN A 2 25.08 -31.92 37.85
CA ASN A 2 24.30 -30.68 37.75
C ASN A 2 22.90 -31.04 37.27
N ARG A 3 21.93 -30.96 38.20
CA ARG A 3 20.50 -31.00 37.85
C ARG A 3 20.17 -29.70 37.14
N GLN A 4 20.14 -29.71 35.81
CA GLN A 4 19.48 -28.65 35.06
C GLN A 4 17.98 -28.72 35.32
N ASN A 5 17.39 -27.56 35.58
CA ASN A 5 15.97 -27.36 35.88
C ASN A 5 15.11 -27.86 34.68
N PRO A 6 14.04 -28.65 34.88
CA PRO A 6 13.21 -29.15 33.77
C PRO A 6 12.40 -28.06 33.02
N LYS A 7 12.59 -26.79 33.35
CA LYS A 7 11.86 -25.64 32.76
C LYS A 7 12.70 -24.78 31.82
N GLU A 8 13.99 -25.07 31.63
CA GLU A 8 14.82 -24.38 30.63
C GLU A 8 14.75 -25.11 29.27
N GLN A 9 13.80 -24.64 28.45
CA GLN A 9 13.73 -24.77 26.98
C GLN A 9 14.10 -26.13 26.36
N LEU A 10 13.14 -27.05 26.32
CA LEU A 10 13.16 -28.24 25.46
C LEU A 10 12.22 -28.13 24.26
N GLY A 11 11.90 -26.90 23.81
CA GLY A 11 11.09 -26.67 22.60
C GLY A 11 11.97 -26.21 21.43
N PRO A 12 11.78 -26.73 20.20
CA PRO A 12 12.55 -26.28 19.04
C PRO A 12 12.26 -24.79 18.76
N ASN A 13 13.29 -24.00 18.52
CA ASN A 13 13.10 -22.67 17.93
C ASN A 13 12.68 -22.85 16.47
N TRP A 14 11.87 -21.95 15.94
CA TRP A 14 11.66 -21.90 14.50
C TRP A 14 12.66 -20.92 13.93
N ILE A 15 13.39 -21.34 12.90
CA ILE A 15 14.40 -20.53 12.22
C ILE A 15 14.21 -20.54 10.71
N ARG A 16 14.85 -19.59 10.02
CA ARG A 16 14.85 -19.48 8.55
C ARG A 16 13.42 -19.48 7.98
N MET A 17 12.58 -18.71 8.65
CA MET A 17 11.17 -18.64 8.37
C MET A 17 10.91 -17.70 7.20
N LYS A 18 10.03 -18.11 6.29
CA LYS A 18 9.51 -17.23 5.23
C LYS A 18 7.99 -17.30 5.12
N TYR A 19 7.40 -16.19 4.71
CA TYR A 19 6.02 -16.10 4.25
C TYR A 19 5.99 -15.50 2.85
N ASP A 20 5.52 -16.27 1.89
CA ASP A 20 5.38 -15.88 0.49
C ASP A 20 3.91 -15.54 0.19
N MET A 21 3.71 -14.40 -0.46
CA MET A 21 2.41 -13.98 -1.00
C MET A 21 2.54 -13.69 -2.49
N ALA A 22 1.46 -13.90 -3.23
CA ALA A 22 1.41 -13.52 -4.63
C ALA A 22 1.13 -12.03 -4.74
N ILE A 23 1.79 -11.36 -5.68
CA ILE A 23 1.34 -10.05 -6.13
C ILE A 23 0.03 -10.29 -6.90
N PRO A 24 -1.09 -9.60 -6.57
CA PRO A 24 -2.36 -9.85 -7.22
C PRO A 24 -2.26 -9.73 -8.74
N ALA A 25 -2.74 -10.75 -9.46
CA ALA A 25 -2.75 -10.74 -10.92
C ALA A 25 -3.50 -9.51 -11.46
N GLY A 26 -3.06 -8.99 -12.61
CA GLY A 26 -3.66 -7.80 -13.22
C GLY A 26 -3.34 -6.48 -12.51
N THR A 27 -2.44 -6.49 -11.52
CA THR A 27 -1.95 -5.26 -10.87
C THR A 27 -0.49 -5.00 -11.20
N THR A 28 -0.07 -3.74 -11.07
CA THR A 28 1.35 -3.35 -11.15
C THR A 28 1.86 -3.07 -9.75
N PHE A 29 2.87 -3.82 -9.31
CA PHE A 29 3.50 -3.63 -8.00
C PHE A 29 4.14 -2.24 -7.88
N GLN A 30 4.00 -1.61 -6.70
CA GLN A 30 4.63 -0.32 -6.39
C GLN A 30 5.63 -0.47 -5.25
N ARG A 31 5.18 -0.97 -4.10
CA ARG A 31 6.03 -1.21 -2.92
C ARG A 31 5.38 -2.17 -1.94
N ALA A 32 6.20 -2.75 -1.07
CA ALA A 32 5.74 -3.51 0.08
C ALA A 32 6.60 -3.17 1.31
N GLU A 33 5.97 -3.08 2.46
CA GLU A 33 6.62 -2.70 3.71
C GLU A 33 6.09 -3.56 4.85
N VAL A 34 6.99 -3.98 5.75
CA VAL A 34 6.61 -4.64 7.01
C VAL A 34 6.23 -3.57 8.02
N ASN A 35 5.00 -3.61 8.52
CA ASN A 35 4.60 -2.77 9.62
C ASN A 35 5.12 -3.41 10.91
N THR A 36 6.20 -2.85 11.46
CA THR A 36 6.86 -3.40 12.64
C THR A 36 6.02 -3.13 13.89
N ASP A 37 5.20 -4.10 14.28
CA ASP A 37 4.48 -4.07 15.55
C ASP A 37 5.34 -4.65 16.68
N SER A 38 5.38 -3.95 17.83
CA SER A 38 6.17 -4.34 19.02
C SER A 38 5.73 -5.63 19.70
N VAL A 39 4.66 -6.28 19.21
CA VAL A 39 4.10 -7.53 19.77
C VAL A 39 4.57 -8.79 19.03
N SER A 40 5.22 -8.67 17.87
CA SER A 40 5.72 -9.83 17.16
C SER A 40 6.89 -10.47 17.94
N LYS A 41 6.82 -11.79 18.19
CA LYS A 41 7.90 -12.56 18.84
C LYS A 41 8.97 -13.03 17.84
N LEU A 42 9.00 -12.37 16.68
CA LEU A 42 9.93 -12.67 15.62
C LEU A 42 11.29 -12.04 15.93
N ARG A 43 12.34 -12.67 15.44
CA ARG A 43 13.73 -12.31 15.69
C ARG A 43 14.42 -12.01 14.38
N GLY A 44 15.23 -10.95 14.38
CA GLY A 44 15.95 -10.44 13.22
C GLY A 44 15.25 -9.26 12.56
N ASP A 45 15.96 -8.62 11.63
CA ASP A 45 15.42 -7.54 10.81
C ASP A 45 14.60 -8.15 9.68
N ILE A 46 13.28 -8.05 9.81
CA ILE A 46 12.33 -8.65 8.87
C ILE A 46 12.10 -7.67 7.74
N ASP A 47 12.21 -8.16 6.51
CA ASP A 47 11.96 -7.39 5.31
C ASP A 47 11.05 -8.17 4.35
N VAL A 48 10.47 -7.47 3.37
CA VAL A 48 9.70 -8.03 2.27
C VAL A 48 10.47 -7.85 0.97
N THR A 49 10.99 -8.95 0.43
CA THR A 49 11.76 -8.95 -0.80
C THR A 49 10.94 -9.51 -1.95
N ARG A 50 11.05 -8.90 -3.15
CA ARG A 50 10.44 -9.44 -4.37
C ARG A 50 11.31 -10.58 -4.92
N VAL A 51 10.70 -11.72 -5.22
CA VAL A 51 11.41 -12.95 -5.61
C VAL A 51 10.73 -13.66 -6.78
N GLY A 52 11.52 -14.42 -7.54
CA GLY A 52 11.01 -15.35 -8.55
C GLY A 52 10.29 -16.56 -7.92
N TYR A 53 9.70 -17.43 -8.76
CA TYR A 53 9.13 -18.71 -8.28
C TYR A 53 10.19 -19.59 -7.59
N ASP A 54 11.42 -19.52 -8.07
CA ASP A 54 12.62 -20.13 -7.51
C ASP A 54 13.12 -19.45 -6.22
N GLY A 55 12.38 -18.46 -5.72
CA GLY A 55 12.63 -17.66 -4.52
C GLY A 55 13.89 -16.81 -4.54
N VAL A 56 14.60 -16.72 -5.66
CA VAL A 56 15.76 -15.83 -5.81
C VAL A 56 15.26 -14.38 -5.93
N PRO A 57 15.93 -13.40 -5.30
CA PRO A 57 15.58 -11.99 -5.46
C PRO A 57 15.48 -11.61 -6.93
N ASN A 58 14.35 -11.02 -7.29
CA ASN A 58 14.06 -10.62 -8.66
C ASN A 58 13.09 -9.43 -8.59
N ASP A 59 13.54 -8.28 -9.09
CA ASP A 59 12.76 -7.05 -9.13
C ASP A 59 11.51 -7.16 -10.01
N ASP A 60 11.43 -8.18 -10.88
CA ASP A 60 10.27 -8.53 -11.69
C ASP A 60 9.53 -9.79 -11.20
N GLY A 61 9.95 -10.35 -10.07
CA GLY A 61 9.41 -11.60 -9.53
C GLY A 61 7.94 -11.52 -9.11
N PRO A 62 7.10 -12.54 -9.35
CA PRO A 62 5.67 -12.46 -9.06
C PRO A 62 5.33 -12.60 -7.55
N ILE A 63 6.34 -12.82 -6.71
CA ILE A 63 6.16 -13.19 -5.30
C ILE A 63 6.79 -12.13 -4.41
N LEU A 64 6.08 -11.77 -3.34
CA LEU A 64 6.64 -11.03 -2.22
C LEU A 64 6.93 -12.00 -1.08
N ARG A 65 8.16 -11.97 -0.56
CA ARG A 65 8.61 -12.83 0.53
C ARG A 65 8.94 -12.00 1.75
N MET A 66 8.19 -12.19 2.82
CA MET A 66 8.59 -11.75 4.14
C MET A 66 9.58 -12.75 4.75
N SER A 67 10.78 -12.30 5.06
CA SER A 67 11.84 -13.13 5.67
C SER A 67 12.93 -12.23 6.28
N VAL A 68 13.91 -12.84 6.95
CA VAL A 68 15.14 -12.13 7.35
C VAL A 68 16.22 -12.46 6.33
N GLY A 69 16.64 -11.46 5.55
CA GLY A 69 17.70 -11.59 4.55
C GLY A 69 17.44 -12.59 3.42
N ASN A 70 16.17 -12.89 3.11
CA ASN A 70 15.76 -13.94 2.16
C ASN A 70 16.36 -15.34 2.45
N ILE A 71 16.55 -15.65 3.73
CA ILE A 71 17.04 -16.96 4.17
C ILE A 71 15.85 -17.85 4.49
N THR A 72 15.66 -18.89 3.67
CA THR A 72 14.63 -19.91 3.87
C THR A 72 15.19 -21.15 4.53
N GLU A 73 14.30 -22.08 4.91
CA GLU A 73 14.74 -23.43 5.25
C GLU A 73 15.52 -24.04 4.08
N GLY A 74 16.46 -24.93 4.38
CA GLY A 74 17.23 -25.62 3.35
C GLY A 74 17.62 -27.03 3.80
N THR A 75 17.83 -27.91 2.82
CA THR A 75 18.37 -29.26 3.02
C THR A 75 19.69 -29.40 2.27
N THR A 76 20.51 -30.38 2.66
CA THR A 76 21.82 -30.66 2.05
C THR A 76 21.75 -31.08 0.58
N LYS A 77 20.56 -31.35 0.05
CA LYS A 77 20.40 -31.93 -1.29
C LYS A 77 20.52 -30.90 -2.42
N ASP A 78 20.06 -29.65 -2.24
CA ASP A 78 19.98 -28.65 -3.32
C ASP A 78 20.12 -27.18 -2.82
N PRO A 79 21.30 -26.73 -2.34
CA PRO A 79 21.44 -25.40 -1.72
C PRO A 79 21.65 -24.26 -2.73
N THR A 80 20.85 -23.18 -2.64
CA THR A 80 20.91 -22.04 -3.59
C THR A 80 21.23 -20.67 -2.96
N GLY A 81 21.50 -20.61 -1.66
CA GLY A 81 21.96 -19.39 -0.96
C GLY A 81 20.86 -18.37 -0.64
N ASN A 82 19.94 -18.10 -1.58
CA ASN A 82 18.80 -17.16 -1.43
C ASN A 82 17.47 -17.70 -2.01
N GLY A 83 17.41 -18.97 -2.45
CA GLY A 83 16.18 -19.61 -2.89
C GLY A 83 15.53 -20.46 -1.79
N PRO A 84 14.41 -21.15 -2.06
CA PRO A 84 13.64 -21.98 -1.15
C PRO A 84 14.40 -23.09 -0.41
N ASN A 85 15.68 -23.30 -0.76
CA ASN A 85 16.59 -24.23 -0.11
C ASN A 85 17.91 -23.51 0.29
N ALA A 86 17.85 -22.40 1.03
CA ALA A 86 19.06 -21.65 1.42
C ALA A 86 19.84 -22.31 2.58
N LEU A 87 21.17 -22.45 2.42
CA LEU A 87 22.09 -22.95 3.47
C LEU A 87 23.03 -21.87 4.03
N SER A 88 22.85 -20.59 3.69
CA SER A 88 23.81 -19.51 3.97
C SER A 88 24.01 -19.15 5.45
N ALA A 89 23.30 -19.81 6.39
CA ALA A 89 23.53 -19.70 7.82
C ALA A 89 24.17 -20.98 8.39
N ASP A 90 25.26 -20.82 9.13
CA ASP A 90 25.96 -21.88 9.84
C ASP A 90 24.99 -22.71 10.71
N PHE A 91 25.08 -24.04 10.63
CA PHE A 91 24.31 -24.97 11.48
C PHE A 91 24.68 -24.80 12.96
N ASN A 92 25.78 -24.10 13.28
CA ASN A 92 26.12 -23.74 14.64
C ASN A 92 25.36 -22.51 15.12
N HIS A 93 24.16 -22.75 15.65
CA HIS A 93 23.48 -21.83 16.57
C HIS A 93 23.14 -20.46 15.99
N ASP A 94 22.58 -20.41 14.78
CA ASP A 94 22.01 -19.15 14.31
C ASP A 94 20.78 -18.78 15.14
N LYS A 95 21.03 -17.99 16.18
CA LYS A 95 20.00 -17.43 17.05
C LYS A 95 19.25 -16.29 16.35
N ARG A 96 19.54 -15.88 15.12
CA ARG A 96 19.13 -14.55 14.64
C ARG A 96 17.81 -14.50 13.88
N ILE A 97 17.15 -15.63 13.60
CA ILE A 97 16.11 -15.64 12.58
C ILE A 97 14.97 -16.55 12.99
N GLY A 98 13.74 -16.05 13.09
CA GLY A 98 12.52 -16.85 13.26
C GLY A 98 11.77 -16.57 14.56
N LEU A 99 11.14 -17.59 15.16
CA LEU A 99 10.19 -17.43 16.26
C LEU A 99 10.72 -18.05 17.57
N ASN A 100 10.71 -17.26 18.63
CA ASN A 100 10.88 -17.74 20.00
C ASN A 100 9.53 -17.66 20.74
N ALA A 101 8.80 -18.78 20.77
CA ALA A 101 7.52 -18.87 21.44
C ALA A 101 7.48 -20.10 22.36
N ASN A 102 6.85 -19.93 23.52
CA ASN A 102 6.57 -21.07 24.40
C ASN A 102 5.44 -21.92 23.79
N SER A 103 5.50 -23.23 24.02
CA SER A 103 4.39 -24.12 23.67
C SER A 103 3.05 -23.57 24.18
N GLY A 104 2.01 -23.64 23.35
CA GLY A 104 0.67 -23.12 23.67
C GLY A 104 0.53 -21.60 23.64
N SER A 105 1.56 -20.86 23.19
CA SER A 105 1.47 -19.41 23.02
C SER A 105 0.89 -19.04 21.66
N PHE A 106 0.17 -17.92 21.61
CA PHE A 106 -0.15 -17.24 20.35
C PHE A 106 1.09 -16.55 19.78
N VAL A 107 1.16 -16.56 18.46
CA VAL A 107 2.18 -15.88 17.65
C VAL A 107 1.46 -14.88 16.78
N VAL A 108 1.94 -13.63 16.80
CA VAL A 108 1.45 -12.57 15.93
C VAL A 108 2.55 -12.25 14.93
N PHE A 109 2.21 -12.33 13.65
CA PHE A 109 3.06 -11.88 12.56
C PHE A 109 2.84 -10.38 12.35
N PRO A 110 3.89 -9.61 12.03
CA PRO A 110 3.71 -8.23 11.64
C PRO A 110 2.80 -8.14 10.42
N SER A 111 2.01 -7.08 10.33
CA SER A 111 1.25 -6.83 9.12
C SER A 111 2.17 -6.38 7.99
N ILE A 112 1.79 -6.66 6.75
CA ILE A 112 2.53 -6.24 5.55
C ILE A 112 1.61 -5.33 4.75
N SER A 113 2.08 -4.12 4.48
CA SER A 113 1.41 -3.16 3.61
C SER A 113 1.91 -3.37 2.19
N VAL A 114 1.04 -3.82 1.28
CA VAL A 114 1.36 -3.97 -0.14
C VAL A 114 0.62 -2.90 -0.94
N THR A 115 1.38 -2.06 -1.64
CA THR A 115 0.84 -1.04 -2.54
C THR A 115 0.96 -1.51 -3.98
N VAL A 116 -0.16 -1.52 -4.69
CA VAL A 116 -0.24 -1.85 -6.12
C VAL A 116 -1.05 -0.80 -6.85
N ARG A 117 -0.77 -0.64 -8.14
CA ARG A 117 -1.66 0.02 -9.09
C ARG A 117 -2.64 -1.03 -9.61
N ALA A 118 -3.92 -0.76 -9.44
CA ALA A 118 -4.98 -1.59 -10.01
C ALA A 118 -4.91 -1.59 -11.55
N GLY A 119 -5.42 -2.66 -12.16
CA GLY A 119 -5.57 -2.77 -13.61
C GLY A 119 -6.76 -1.96 -14.14
N GLU A 120 -7.28 -2.36 -15.29
CA GLU A 120 -8.43 -1.70 -15.94
C GLU A 120 -9.72 -1.77 -15.11
N ALA A 121 -10.59 -0.78 -15.27
CA ALA A 121 -11.92 -0.80 -14.68
C ALA A 121 -12.72 -2.02 -15.15
N GLY A 122 -13.55 -2.57 -14.25
CA GLY A 122 -14.25 -3.84 -14.46
C GLY A 122 -13.43 -5.08 -14.13
N SER A 123 -12.12 -4.95 -13.90
CA SER A 123 -11.30 -6.03 -13.34
C SER A 123 -11.51 -6.19 -11.83
N VAL A 124 -10.88 -7.21 -11.24
CA VAL A 124 -10.85 -7.43 -9.79
C VAL A 124 -9.42 -7.60 -9.31
N VAL A 125 -9.13 -7.08 -8.12
CA VAL A 125 -7.89 -7.34 -7.41
C VAL A 125 -8.16 -8.40 -6.33
N GLN A 126 -7.42 -9.51 -6.40
CA GLN A 126 -7.60 -10.66 -5.52
C GLN A 126 -6.29 -10.99 -4.78
N PRO A 127 -6.02 -10.32 -3.64
CA PRO A 127 -4.87 -10.67 -2.80
C PRO A 127 -4.99 -12.08 -2.25
N SER A 128 -3.88 -12.80 -2.23
CA SER A 128 -3.79 -14.18 -1.74
C SER A 128 -2.37 -14.51 -1.28
N LEU A 129 -2.26 -15.56 -0.47
CA LEU A 129 -0.97 -16.20 -0.21
C LEU A 129 -0.46 -16.84 -1.50
N ARG A 130 0.84 -17.12 -1.57
CA ARG A 130 1.44 -17.81 -2.73
C ARG A 130 0.73 -19.16 -2.94
N SER A 131 0.06 -19.32 -4.07
CA SER A 131 -0.59 -20.57 -4.47
C SER A 131 -0.72 -20.62 -5.99
N SER A 132 -1.00 -21.80 -6.56
CA SER A 132 -1.23 -21.94 -8.00
C SER A 132 -2.58 -21.37 -8.43
N VAL A 133 -3.48 -21.11 -7.47
CA VAL A 133 -4.72 -20.35 -7.71
C VAL A 133 -4.41 -18.86 -7.88
N ALA A 134 -3.47 -18.34 -7.10
CA ALA A 134 -3.03 -16.95 -7.21
C ALA A 134 -2.29 -16.69 -8.53
N ASP A 135 -1.46 -17.65 -8.94
CA ASP A 135 -0.73 -17.62 -10.21
C ASP A 135 -0.56 -19.04 -10.77
N PRO A 136 -1.28 -19.41 -11.85
CA PRO A 136 -1.20 -20.74 -12.44
C PRO A 136 0.19 -21.16 -12.93
N ALA A 137 1.11 -20.21 -13.17
CA ALA A 137 2.48 -20.53 -13.55
C ALA A 137 3.29 -21.08 -12.37
N ASP A 138 2.90 -20.82 -11.12
CA ASP A 138 3.53 -21.32 -9.90
C ASP A 138 3.07 -22.73 -9.51
N SER A 139 3.20 -23.68 -10.45
CA SER A 139 2.64 -25.04 -10.29
C SER A 139 3.17 -25.85 -9.10
N LEU A 140 4.28 -25.43 -8.48
CA LEU A 140 4.92 -26.12 -7.36
C LEU A 140 4.46 -25.64 -5.99
N SER A 141 3.89 -24.44 -5.88
CA SER A 141 3.53 -23.80 -4.61
C SER A 141 2.55 -24.60 -3.76
N ASP A 142 1.74 -25.44 -4.41
CA ASP A 142 0.63 -26.14 -3.76
C ASP A 142 0.97 -27.58 -3.39
N THR A 143 2.08 -28.09 -3.92
CA THR A 143 2.47 -29.48 -3.68
C THR A 143 2.98 -29.61 -2.24
N TYR A 144 2.42 -30.57 -1.51
CA TYR A 144 2.75 -30.78 -0.09
C TYR A 144 4.25 -31.05 0.12
N GLY A 145 4.86 -30.37 1.10
CA GLY A 145 6.26 -30.59 1.44
C GLY A 145 7.25 -29.97 0.46
N ARG A 146 6.81 -29.03 -0.39
CA ARG A 146 7.68 -28.33 -1.33
C ARG A 146 8.30 -27.08 -0.72
N PRO A 147 9.57 -26.78 -1.04
CA PRO A 147 10.21 -25.53 -0.68
C PRO A 147 9.42 -24.28 -1.11
N GLU A 148 8.71 -24.38 -2.24
CA GLU A 148 7.89 -23.31 -2.83
C GLU A 148 6.60 -23.02 -2.05
N ASN A 149 6.26 -23.83 -1.04
CA ASN A 149 5.09 -23.58 -0.21
C ASN A 149 5.13 -22.18 0.44
N PHE A 150 3.95 -21.58 0.60
CA PHE A 150 3.80 -20.19 1.03
C PHE A 150 4.44 -19.93 2.40
N PHE A 151 4.43 -20.91 3.30
CA PHE A 151 5.03 -20.79 4.61
C PHE A 151 5.99 -21.95 4.86
N THR A 152 7.23 -21.62 5.17
CA THR A 152 8.24 -22.62 5.54
C THR A 152 9.08 -22.13 6.69
N TYR A 153 9.55 -23.07 7.51
CA TYR A 153 10.52 -22.81 8.56
C TYR A 153 11.33 -24.07 8.84
N GLN A 154 12.46 -23.91 9.51
CA GLN A 154 13.25 -25.01 10.05
C GLN A 154 13.10 -25.04 11.57
N THR A 155 12.83 -26.22 12.11
CA THR A 155 12.94 -26.46 13.55
C THR A 155 14.41 -26.58 13.94
N ASP A 156 14.81 -25.90 15.01
CA ASP A 156 16.17 -25.92 15.53
C ASP A 156 16.21 -26.38 17.00
N PHE A 157 16.95 -27.46 17.24
CA PHE A 157 17.24 -27.99 18.58
C PHE A 157 18.55 -27.44 19.17
N GLY A 158 19.24 -26.52 18.47
CA GLY A 158 20.42 -25.82 18.95
C GLY A 158 21.55 -26.79 19.33
N LYS A 159 22.11 -26.64 20.53
CA LYS A 159 23.19 -27.51 21.06
C LYS A 159 22.79 -28.98 21.22
N ASN A 160 21.51 -29.31 21.06
CA ASN A 160 20.99 -30.65 21.20
C ASN A 160 20.74 -31.32 19.85
N ASP A 161 20.95 -30.65 18.72
CA ASP A 161 20.88 -31.29 17.41
C ASP A 161 21.83 -32.49 17.32
N GLY A 162 21.36 -33.56 16.70
CA GLY A 162 22.03 -34.86 16.62
C GLY A 162 22.03 -35.70 17.90
N LYS A 163 21.63 -35.15 19.06
CA LYS A 163 21.60 -35.91 20.33
C LYS A 163 20.34 -36.77 20.44
N SER A 164 20.49 -37.93 21.07
CA SER A 164 19.38 -38.84 21.36
C SER A 164 18.89 -38.66 22.81
N PHE A 165 17.59 -38.53 22.99
CA PHE A 165 16.92 -38.49 24.29
C PHE A 165 15.76 -39.48 24.31
N MET A 166 15.81 -40.46 25.22
CA MET A 166 14.72 -41.38 25.51
C MET A 166 13.97 -41.86 24.24
N PHE A 167 14.72 -42.46 23.32
CA PHE A 167 14.27 -43.03 22.03
C PHE A 167 13.91 -42.05 20.91
N MET A 168 14.10 -40.74 21.09
CA MET A 168 13.93 -39.73 20.03
C MET A 168 15.27 -39.04 19.71
N LYS A 169 15.58 -38.88 18.43
CA LYS A 169 16.75 -38.09 17.99
C LYS A 169 16.30 -36.64 17.80
N ALA A 170 16.94 -35.71 18.51
CA ALA A 170 16.74 -34.29 18.27
C ALA A 170 17.42 -33.95 16.94
N THR A 171 16.63 -33.67 15.91
CA THR A 171 17.14 -33.28 14.58
C THR A 171 16.42 -32.07 14.06
N ASN A 172 17.16 -31.20 13.39
CA ASN A 172 16.56 -30.08 12.68
C ASN A 172 15.73 -30.60 11.50
N ASN A 173 14.49 -30.13 11.39
CA ASN A 173 13.56 -30.54 10.34
C ASN A 173 12.96 -29.31 9.65
N SER A 174 12.90 -29.37 8.33
CA SER A 174 12.17 -28.41 7.51
C SER A 174 10.68 -28.70 7.56
N VAL A 175 9.89 -27.68 7.86
CA VAL A 175 8.44 -27.69 7.81
C VAL A 175 8.00 -26.80 6.66
N ARG A 176 7.12 -27.34 5.83
CA ARG A 176 6.66 -26.72 4.59
C ARG A 176 5.14 -26.84 4.52
N CYS A 177 4.47 -25.71 4.66
CA CYS A 177 3.03 -25.65 4.78
C CYS A 177 2.40 -25.36 3.43
N ALA A 178 1.94 -26.40 2.74
CA ALA A 178 1.17 -26.22 1.52
C ALA A 178 -0.21 -25.59 1.84
N PRO A 179 -0.78 -24.82 0.91
CA PRO A 179 -2.13 -24.27 1.03
C PRO A 179 -3.21 -25.34 0.78
N ARG A 180 -3.06 -26.53 1.39
CA ARG A 180 -3.94 -27.69 1.26
C ARG A 180 -4.14 -28.33 2.62
N ASP A 181 -5.34 -28.84 2.88
CA ASP A 181 -5.66 -29.47 4.18
C ASP A 181 -4.90 -30.77 4.41
N THR A 182 -4.62 -31.53 3.34
CA THR A 182 -3.87 -32.79 3.41
C THR A 182 -3.01 -32.99 2.16
N SER A 183 -2.02 -33.88 2.27
CA SER A 183 -1.15 -34.27 1.14
C SER A 183 -1.88 -34.96 -0.02
N LYS A 184 -3.10 -35.46 0.21
CA LYS A 184 -3.95 -36.10 -0.81
C LYS A 184 -4.92 -35.13 -1.49
N SER A 185 -5.07 -33.91 -0.97
CA SER A 185 -5.98 -32.93 -1.57
C SER A 185 -5.52 -32.55 -2.98
N GLY A 186 -6.45 -32.58 -3.93
CA GLY A 186 -6.21 -32.12 -5.29
C GLY A 186 -6.34 -30.60 -5.46
N THR A 187 -6.89 -29.91 -4.47
CA THR A 187 -7.22 -28.48 -4.55
C THR A 187 -6.63 -27.70 -3.38
N VAL A 188 -6.40 -26.41 -3.63
CA VAL A 188 -6.09 -25.40 -2.61
C VAL A 188 -7.26 -25.27 -1.64
N ASN A 189 -6.97 -25.09 -0.35
CA ASN A 189 -7.98 -24.87 0.68
C ASN A 189 -8.40 -23.41 0.74
N ALA A 190 -9.42 -23.09 1.53
CA ALA A 190 -9.95 -21.72 1.65
C ALA A 190 -8.88 -20.67 2.01
N GLY A 191 -7.86 -21.05 2.79
CA GLY A 191 -6.77 -20.15 3.20
C GLY A 191 -5.78 -19.82 2.08
N GLY A 192 -5.70 -20.63 1.02
CA GLY A 192 -4.88 -20.34 -0.16
C GLY A 192 -5.64 -19.72 -1.34
N MET A 193 -6.95 -19.51 -1.19
CA MET A 193 -7.77 -18.77 -2.15
C MET A 193 -7.60 -17.25 -1.97
N ALA A 194 -8.27 -16.47 -2.82
CA ALA A 194 -8.36 -15.02 -2.65
C ALA A 194 -8.91 -14.65 -1.26
N LEU A 195 -8.15 -13.84 -0.52
CA LEU A 195 -8.52 -13.35 0.82
C LEU A 195 -9.59 -12.25 0.75
N ALA A 196 -9.64 -11.55 -0.38
CA ALA A 196 -10.66 -10.55 -0.69
C ALA A 196 -10.88 -10.49 -2.22
N THR A 197 -12.02 -9.97 -2.63
CA THR A 197 -12.26 -9.56 -4.03
C THR A 197 -12.57 -8.08 -4.03
N ILE A 198 -11.67 -7.29 -4.62
CA ILE A 198 -11.78 -5.84 -4.65
C ILE A 198 -12.12 -5.45 -6.10
N PRO A 199 -13.35 -4.99 -6.39
CA PRO A 199 -13.69 -4.54 -7.73
C PRO A 199 -12.90 -3.28 -8.09
N VAL A 200 -12.33 -3.27 -9.29
CA VAL A 200 -11.74 -2.06 -9.86
C VAL A 200 -12.86 -1.33 -10.60
N VAL A 201 -13.19 -0.14 -10.13
CA VAL A 201 -14.19 0.73 -10.77
C VAL A 201 -13.49 1.80 -11.59
N GLU A 202 -14.20 2.38 -12.56
CA GLU A 202 -13.67 3.54 -13.27
C GLU A 202 -13.31 4.64 -12.28
N ALA A 203 -12.19 5.31 -12.55
CA ALA A 203 -11.82 6.51 -11.82
C ALA A 203 -12.97 7.51 -11.94
N VAL A 204 -13.57 7.88 -10.80
CA VAL A 204 -14.76 8.73 -10.78
C VAL A 204 -14.31 10.17 -11.02
N ARG A 205 -14.09 10.50 -12.30
CA ARG A 205 -13.71 11.84 -12.77
C ARG A 205 -14.86 12.82 -12.58
N GLY A 206 -14.53 14.09 -12.46
CA GLY A 206 -15.52 15.17 -12.44
C GLY A 206 -15.49 15.94 -11.13
N SER A 207 -16.49 16.80 -10.96
CA SER A 207 -16.57 17.70 -9.82
C SER A 207 -17.48 17.17 -8.74
N TYR A 208 -17.03 17.33 -7.50
CA TYR A 208 -17.74 16.89 -6.31
C TYR A 208 -17.88 18.04 -5.34
N ARG A 209 -19.08 18.20 -4.78
CA ARG A 209 -19.36 19.18 -3.75
C ARG A 209 -19.60 18.49 -2.42
N THR A 210 -18.84 18.87 -1.40
CA THR A 210 -19.11 18.40 -0.04
C THR A 210 -20.33 19.11 0.54
N THR A 211 -21.07 18.44 1.44
CA THR A 211 -22.12 19.08 2.26
C THR A 211 -21.57 20.08 3.28
N GLY A 212 -20.25 20.28 3.35
CA GLY A 212 -19.57 21.18 4.29
C GLY A 212 -18.90 20.45 5.45
N PRO A 213 -18.27 21.18 6.38
CA PRO A 213 -17.55 20.55 7.49
C PRO A 213 -18.49 19.83 8.47
N VAL A 214 -17.97 18.75 9.07
CA VAL A 214 -18.62 18.03 10.16
C VAL A 214 -17.84 18.20 11.47
N GLY A 215 -18.55 18.30 12.60
CA GLY A 215 -17.93 18.37 13.93
C GLY A 215 -17.35 19.73 14.34
N GLY A 216 -17.73 20.83 13.67
CA GLY A 216 -17.32 22.20 14.04
C GLY A 216 -15.90 22.61 13.61
N ASN A 217 -15.23 21.78 12.81
CA ASN A 217 -13.90 22.05 12.25
C ASN A 217 -13.99 22.59 10.81
N THR A 218 -12.85 22.78 10.14
CA THR A 218 -12.76 22.95 8.70
C THR A 218 -12.81 21.59 7.99
N CYS A 219 -13.33 21.58 6.75
CA CYS A 219 -13.18 20.45 5.84
C CYS A 219 -11.82 20.57 5.16
N ASP A 220 -10.92 19.61 5.43
CA ASP A 220 -9.58 19.55 4.85
C ASP A 220 -9.52 18.44 3.81
N TRP A 221 -8.88 18.69 2.68
CA TRP A 221 -8.79 17.73 1.58
C TRP A 221 -7.44 17.77 0.89
N THR A 222 -7.07 16.66 0.28
CA THR A 222 -5.80 16.50 -0.45
C THR A 222 -6.02 15.63 -1.68
N ARG A 223 -5.52 16.11 -2.82
CA ARG A 223 -5.40 15.37 -4.08
C ARG A 223 -3.94 14.96 -4.27
N THR A 224 -3.72 13.72 -4.70
CA THR A 224 -2.40 13.22 -5.04
C THR A 224 -2.36 12.75 -6.49
N ASP A 225 -1.19 12.86 -7.11
CA ASP A 225 -0.93 12.29 -8.43
C ASP A 225 -0.85 10.76 -8.34
N ILE A 226 -0.58 10.16 -9.49
CA ILE A 226 -0.49 8.71 -9.63
C ILE A 226 0.67 8.06 -8.84
N ASN A 227 1.66 8.86 -8.40
CA ASN A 227 2.82 8.45 -7.63
C ASN A 227 2.66 8.74 -6.13
N GLY A 228 1.54 9.33 -5.71
CA GLY A 228 1.30 9.74 -4.32
C GLY A 228 1.88 11.12 -3.97
N THR A 229 2.39 11.87 -4.95
CA THR A 229 2.81 13.26 -4.77
C THR A 229 1.59 14.15 -4.58
N ILE A 230 1.63 15.09 -3.65
CA ILE A 230 0.50 16.00 -3.43
C ILE A 230 0.41 17.01 -4.57
N VAL A 231 -0.66 16.92 -5.35
CA VAL A 231 -1.03 17.84 -6.43
C VAL A 231 -1.60 19.12 -5.85
N GLU A 232 -2.54 18.95 -4.91
CA GLU A 232 -3.29 20.05 -4.32
C GLU A 232 -3.75 19.68 -2.91
N ARG A 233 -3.81 20.68 -2.04
CA ARG A 233 -4.50 20.58 -0.75
C ARG A 233 -5.27 21.86 -0.48
N GLY A 234 -6.37 21.73 0.23
CA GLY A 234 -7.22 22.86 0.58
C GLY A 234 -7.96 22.65 1.90
N THR A 235 -8.51 23.76 2.38
CA THR A 235 -9.30 23.83 3.61
C THR A 235 -10.49 24.76 3.41
N SER A 236 -11.65 24.39 3.97
CA SER A 236 -12.89 25.14 3.83
C SER A 236 -13.76 25.07 5.10
N PRO A 237 -14.15 26.21 5.71
CA PRO A 237 -15.20 26.26 6.74
C PRO A 237 -16.63 26.06 6.19
N ASN A 238 -16.81 26.00 4.87
CA ASN A 238 -18.11 25.86 4.22
C ASN A 238 -18.14 24.65 3.27
N ALA A 239 -19.30 24.40 2.65
CA ALA A 239 -19.37 23.55 1.47
C ALA A 239 -18.38 24.04 0.41
N THR A 240 -17.67 23.11 -0.22
CA THR A 240 -16.70 23.39 -1.27
C THR A 240 -16.77 22.35 -2.37
N THR A 241 -16.27 22.71 -3.54
CA THR A 241 -16.27 21.89 -4.74
C THR A 241 -14.84 21.59 -5.16
N VAL A 242 -14.55 20.32 -5.42
CA VAL A 242 -13.25 19.83 -5.88
C VAL A 242 -13.44 19.08 -7.19
N THR A 243 -12.58 19.33 -8.16
CA THR A 243 -12.51 18.58 -9.42
C THR A 243 -11.45 17.49 -9.31
N VAL A 244 -11.84 16.24 -9.52
CA VAL A 244 -10.93 15.09 -9.61
C VAL A 244 -10.59 14.87 -11.08
N GLU A 245 -9.30 15.01 -11.40
CA GLU A 245 -8.79 14.96 -12.77
C GLU A 245 -8.33 13.54 -13.16
N PRO A 246 -8.26 13.21 -14.46
CA PRO A 246 -7.78 11.91 -14.92
C PRO A 246 -6.37 11.53 -14.45
N THR A 247 -5.55 12.53 -14.12
CA THR A 247 -4.16 12.36 -13.66
C THR A 247 -4.05 12.15 -12.15
N ASP A 248 -5.15 12.29 -11.41
CA ASP A 248 -5.16 12.07 -9.96
C ASP A 248 -5.03 10.57 -9.66
N GLY A 249 -4.13 10.23 -8.74
CA GLY A 249 -3.98 8.88 -8.18
C GLY A 249 -4.72 8.66 -6.87
N GLY A 250 -5.18 9.73 -6.21
CA GLY A 250 -5.88 9.63 -4.94
C GLY A 250 -6.53 10.93 -4.48
N PHE A 251 -7.57 10.78 -3.67
CA PHE A 251 -8.25 11.87 -2.97
C PHE A 251 -8.48 11.44 -1.51
N SER A 252 -8.13 12.31 -0.56
CA SER A 252 -8.41 12.12 0.85
C SER A 252 -9.05 13.38 1.44
N SER A 253 -9.91 13.20 2.44
CA SER A 253 -10.54 14.32 3.14
C SER A 253 -10.77 13.99 4.61
N SER A 254 -10.71 15.01 5.47
CA SER A 254 -10.90 14.92 6.92
C SER A 254 -11.88 15.99 7.38
N ASN A 255 -12.76 15.64 8.31
CA ASN A 255 -13.83 16.52 8.81
C ASN A 255 -14.75 17.09 7.72
N CYS A 256 -14.84 16.42 6.56
CA CYS A 256 -15.74 16.78 5.47
C CYS A 256 -17.01 15.93 5.52
N GLY A 257 -18.15 16.55 5.27
CA GLY A 257 -19.40 15.85 4.99
C GLY A 257 -19.38 15.16 3.63
N VAL A 258 -20.50 14.56 3.25
CA VAL A 258 -20.62 13.73 2.05
C VAL A 258 -20.25 14.53 0.79
N TRP A 259 -19.40 13.96 -0.06
CA TRP A 259 -19.09 14.47 -1.39
C TRP A 259 -20.10 13.92 -2.41
N ASN A 260 -20.88 14.81 -3.01
CA ASN A 260 -21.85 14.46 -4.04
C ASN A 260 -21.34 14.93 -5.41
N PRO A 261 -21.49 14.13 -6.48
CA PRO A 261 -21.18 14.59 -7.82
C PRO A 261 -22.03 15.82 -8.15
N VAL A 262 -21.41 16.82 -8.75
CA VAL A 262 -22.07 18.03 -9.21
C VAL A 262 -21.71 18.28 -10.67
N ASP A 263 -22.74 18.52 -11.48
CA ASP A 263 -22.56 19.11 -12.80
C ASP A 263 -22.51 20.62 -12.61
N LEU A 264 -21.35 21.20 -12.93
CA LEU A 264 -21.10 22.62 -12.75
C LEU A 264 -21.33 23.41 -14.04
N GLY A 265 -21.66 22.73 -15.15
CA GLY A 265 -21.59 23.30 -16.48
C GLY A 265 -20.14 23.62 -16.91
N SER A 266 -19.97 23.94 -18.19
CA SER A 266 -18.70 24.43 -18.74
C SER A 266 -18.53 25.91 -18.43
N ALA A 267 -17.32 26.33 -18.03
CA ALA A 267 -16.93 27.72 -18.25
C ALA A 267 -17.03 27.97 -19.75
N ASP A 268 -17.58 29.12 -20.17
CA ASP A 268 -17.51 29.49 -21.59
C ASP A 268 -16.04 29.44 -22.02
N SER A 269 -15.69 28.54 -22.94
CA SER A 269 -14.30 28.39 -23.41
C SER A 269 -13.75 29.68 -24.06
N SER A 270 -14.61 30.63 -24.37
CA SER A 270 -14.26 31.98 -24.82
C SER A 270 -14.05 32.99 -23.68
N ALA A 271 -14.27 32.59 -22.42
CA ALA A 271 -14.00 33.44 -21.26
C ALA A 271 -12.53 33.85 -21.23
N PRO A 272 -12.23 35.13 -20.92
CA PRO A 272 -10.85 35.57 -20.77
C PRO A 272 -10.11 34.77 -19.69
N LYS A 273 -8.80 34.57 -19.90
CA LYS A 273 -7.93 34.03 -18.85
C LYS A 273 -7.95 34.94 -17.63
N ILE A 274 -7.91 34.34 -16.44
CA ILE A 274 -7.74 35.10 -15.20
C ILE A 274 -6.24 35.22 -14.92
N PRO A 275 -5.68 36.42 -14.71
CA PRO A 275 -4.27 36.57 -14.35
C PRO A 275 -3.92 35.75 -13.10
N GLY A 276 -2.83 35.00 -13.14
CA GLY A 276 -2.42 34.15 -12.01
C GLY A 276 -1.50 34.87 -11.00
N TYR A 277 -0.77 35.89 -11.46
CA TYR A 277 0.22 36.58 -10.64
C TYR A 277 -0.39 37.85 -10.01
N ASN A 278 -0.82 37.74 -8.75
CA ASN A 278 -1.33 38.85 -7.92
C ASN A 278 -2.65 39.44 -8.44
N PHE A 279 -3.65 38.59 -8.60
CA PHE A 279 -5.00 38.94 -9.04
C PHE A 279 -6.00 38.93 -7.90
N VAL A 280 -6.93 39.88 -7.91
CA VAL A 280 -8.17 39.84 -7.13
C VAL A 280 -9.29 40.42 -7.98
N GLY A 281 -10.35 39.66 -8.21
CA GLY A 281 -11.49 40.09 -9.04
C GLY A 281 -12.83 39.65 -8.45
N ALA A 282 -13.86 40.47 -8.66
CA ALA A 282 -15.24 40.16 -8.32
C ALA A 282 -15.88 39.23 -9.36
N VAL A 283 -16.50 38.14 -8.90
CA VAL A 283 -17.11 37.14 -9.78
C VAL A 283 -18.39 37.70 -10.41
N GLY A 284 -18.57 37.46 -11.71
CA GLY A 284 -19.63 38.06 -12.52
C GLY A 284 -19.33 39.49 -13.00
N VAL A 285 -18.23 40.09 -12.56
CA VAL A 285 -17.78 41.44 -12.99
C VAL A 285 -16.42 41.37 -13.67
N ASP A 286 -15.38 41.01 -12.91
CA ASP A 286 -13.99 40.95 -13.38
C ASP A 286 -13.65 39.59 -14.00
N LEU A 287 -14.39 38.54 -13.65
CA LEU A 287 -14.23 37.19 -14.15
C LEU A 287 -15.59 36.47 -14.20
N GLN A 288 -15.70 35.47 -15.08
CA GLN A 288 -16.89 34.64 -15.16
C GLN A 288 -16.80 33.45 -14.20
N PRO A 289 -17.92 32.97 -13.62
CA PRO A 289 -17.93 31.70 -12.92
C PRO A 289 -17.60 30.55 -13.86
N GLY A 290 -17.05 29.47 -13.33
CA GLY A 290 -16.63 28.30 -14.10
C GLY A 290 -15.43 27.57 -13.49
N SER A 291 -15.00 26.50 -14.17
CA SER A 291 -13.79 25.77 -13.78
C SER A 291 -12.58 26.26 -14.59
N TYR A 292 -11.48 26.52 -13.88
CA TYR A 292 -10.25 27.03 -14.47
C TYR A 292 -9.06 26.20 -14.02
N VAL A 293 -8.09 26.02 -14.92
CA VAL A 293 -6.83 25.36 -14.64
C VAL A 293 -5.67 26.36 -14.68
N SER A 294 -4.76 26.27 -13.71
CA SER A 294 -3.46 26.94 -13.73
C SER A 294 -2.36 25.90 -13.75
N ASN A 295 -1.23 26.19 -14.41
CA ASN A 295 -0.06 25.31 -14.44
C ASN A 295 0.76 25.34 -13.12
N GLY A 296 0.14 25.68 -11.99
CA GLY A 296 0.81 25.82 -10.71
C GLY A 296 1.66 27.09 -10.62
N SER A 297 2.80 27.01 -9.95
CA SER A 297 3.68 28.18 -9.72
C SER A 297 4.33 28.68 -11.02
N THR A 298 4.40 30.00 -11.16
CA THR A 298 5.12 30.66 -12.27
C THR A 298 6.63 30.54 -12.19
N ASP A 299 7.22 30.42 -11.00
CA ASP A 299 8.67 30.34 -10.80
C ASP A 299 9.14 28.96 -10.32
N GLY A 300 8.22 28.02 -10.10
CA GLY A 300 8.50 26.65 -9.66
C GLY A 300 9.10 26.53 -8.25
N THR A 301 9.21 27.64 -7.51
CA THR A 301 9.84 27.72 -6.18
C THR A 301 8.92 28.30 -5.11
N LYS A 302 8.01 29.20 -5.49
CA LYS A 302 6.96 29.75 -4.64
C LYS A 302 5.68 28.96 -4.81
N SER A 303 4.87 28.90 -3.75
CA SER A 303 3.53 28.34 -3.86
C SER A 303 2.63 29.21 -4.73
N CYS A 304 1.91 28.59 -5.66
CA CYS A 304 0.66 29.11 -6.18
C CYS A 304 -0.39 29.03 -5.06
N LEU A 305 -0.99 30.17 -4.74
CA LEU A 305 -2.03 30.33 -3.74
C LEU A 305 -3.29 30.85 -4.42
N TRP A 306 -4.44 30.29 -4.05
CA TRP A 306 -5.73 30.78 -4.53
C TRP A 306 -6.75 30.79 -3.39
N SER A 307 -7.74 31.68 -3.49
CA SER A 307 -8.86 31.71 -2.56
C SER A 307 -10.16 32.15 -3.23
N ARG A 308 -11.26 31.48 -2.88
CA ARG A 308 -12.62 31.91 -3.14
C ARG A 308 -13.15 32.66 -1.91
N GLN A 309 -13.76 33.80 -2.17
CA GLN A 309 -14.21 34.74 -1.15
C GLN A 309 -15.68 35.10 -1.35
N ASP A 310 -16.37 35.40 -0.26
CA ASP A 310 -17.72 35.95 -0.33
C ASP A 310 -17.70 37.42 -0.80
N SER A 311 -18.88 38.04 -0.93
CA SER A 311 -19.00 39.42 -1.41
C SER A 311 -18.38 40.46 -0.47
N SER A 312 -18.12 40.10 0.79
CA SER A 312 -17.41 40.95 1.75
C SER A 312 -15.88 40.83 1.66
N GLY A 313 -15.37 39.89 0.85
CA GLY A 313 -13.95 39.59 0.73
C GLY A 313 -13.44 38.59 1.76
N MET A 314 -14.32 37.98 2.56
CA MET A 314 -13.93 36.94 3.51
C MET A 314 -13.66 35.63 2.77
N THR A 315 -12.48 35.06 2.98
CA THR A 315 -12.09 33.77 2.39
C THR A 315 -12.87 32.63 3.02
N PHE A 316 -13.51 31.80 2.20
CA PHE A 316 -14.21 30.60 2.65
C PHE A 316 -13.68 29.31 2.02
N ASN A 317 -12.81 29.40 1.02
CA ASN A 317 -12.11 28.25 0.46
C ASN A 317 -10.76 28.72 -0.09
N SER A 318 -9.71 27.96 0.16
CA SER A 318 -8.37 28.27 -0.34
C SER A 318 -7.56 27.00 -0.56
N GLY A 319 -6.59 27.10 -1.47
CA GLY A 319 -5.70 25.99 -1.79
C GLY A 319 -4.32 26.46 -2.19
N THR A 320 -3.41 25.49 -2.24
CA THR A 320 -2.01 25.72 -2.61
C THR A 320 -1.41 24.57 -3.39
N THR A 321 -0.54 24.91 -4.36
CA THR A 321 0.35 23.98 -5.08
C THR A 321 1.70 24.65 -5.39
N VAL A 322 2.74 23.88 -5.70
CA VAL A 322 4.08 24.41 -6.02
C VAL A 322 4.45 24.25 -7.49
N LYS A 323 3.99 23.20 -8.17
CA LYS A 323 4.43 22.92 -9.55
C LYS A 323 3.37 22.23 -10.39
N ASP A 324 2.53 21.42 -9.75
CA ASP A 324 1.52 20.66 -10.48
C ASP A 324 0.36 21.57 -10.89
N PRO A 325 -0.31 21.25 -12.02
CA PRO A 325 -1.53 21.93 -12.40
C PRO A 325 -2.56 21.89 -11.27
N VAL A 326 -3.30 22.98 -11.13
CA VAL A 326 -4.36 23.12 -10.15
C VAL A 326 -5.63 23.56 -10.85
N THR A 327 -6.73 22.91 -10.50
CA THR A 327 -8.05 23.18 -11.07
C THR A 327 -8.98 23.70 -9.98
N VAL A 328 -9.56 24.87 -10.20
CA VAL A 328 -10.48 25.51 -9.27
C VAL A 328 -11.82 25.76 -9.95
N THR A 329 -12.90 25.35 -9.30
CA THR A 329 -14.25 25.77 -9.64
C THR A 329 -14.61 27.04 -8.87
N ILE A 330 -14.88 28.12 -9.61
CA ILE A 330 -15.42 29.38 -9.12
C ILE A 330 -16.94 29.34 -9.35
N GLU A 331 -17.72 29.32 -8.28
CA GLU A 331 -19.18 29.19 -8.38
C GLU A 331 -19.83 30.56 -8.67
N PRO A 332 -21.01 30.62 -9.32
CA PRO A 332 -21.73 31.88 -9.55
C PRO A 332 -22.08 32.65 -8.27
N THR A 333 -22.13 31.95 -7.13
CA THR A 333 -22.39 32.52 -5.81
C THR A 333 -21.15 33.09 -5.12
N ASP A 334 -19.97 32.92 -5.71
CA ASP A 334 -18.75 33.50 -5.18
C ASP A 334 -18.80 35.02 -5.29
N GLY A 335 -18.24 35.72 -4.30
CA GLY A 335 -18.10 37.16 -4.37
C GLY A 335 -16.84 37.56 -5.12
N ARG A 336 -15.70 36.93 -4.78
CA ARG A 336 -14.39 37.27 -5.35
C ARG A 336 -13.50 36.04 -5.48
N PHE A 337 -12.59 36.09 -6.45
CA PHE A 337 -11.48 35.16 -6.59
C PHE A 337 -10.16 35.89 -6.46
N GLN A 338 -9.24 35.33 -5.68
CA GLN A 338 -7.88 35.84 -5.53
C GLN A 338 -6.86 34.76 -5.91
N SER A 339 -5.83 35.17 -6.64
CA SER A 339 -4.71 34.32 -7.03
C SER A 339 -3.38 35.03 -6.82
N LEU A 340 -2.40 34.31 -6.24
CA LEU A 340 -1.08 34.84 -5.94
C LEU A 340 -0.01 33.81 -6.31
N GLY A 341 0.95 34.21 -7.15
CA GLY A 341 2.08 33.36 -7.55
C GLY A 341 1.76 32.25 -8.54
N CYS A 342 0.52 32.15 -9.02
CA CYS A 342 0.07 31.13 -9.96
C CYS A 342 0.35 31.53 -11.42
N GLY A 343 0.43 30.54 -12.31
CA GLY A 343 0.30 30.75 -13.75
C GLY A 343 -1.13 31.22 -14.09
N ASP A 344 -1.31 31.83 -15.25
CA ASP A 344 -2.63 32.28 -15.68
C ASP A 344 -3.65 31.13 -15.70
N TRP A 345 -4.83 31.43 -15.17
CA TRP A 345 -5.94 30.49 -15.12
C TRP A 345 -6.65 30.48 -16.46
N THR A 346 -6.64 29.33 -17.11
CA THR A 346 -7.30 29.10 -18.39
C THR A 346 -8.63 28.40 -18.12
N PRO A 347 -9.75 28.87 -18.69
CA PRO A 347 -11.02 28.17 -18.55
C PRO A 347 -10.90 26.75 -19.10
N LEU A 348 -11.42 25.78 -18.36
CA LEU A 348 -11.49 24.39 -18.80
C LEU A 348 -12.73 24.20 -19.69
N SER A 349 -12.51 23.81 -20.95
CA SER A 349 -13.53 23.10 -21.71
C SER A 349 -13.53 21.65 -21.25
N GLN A 350 -14.65 21.15 -20.72
CA GLN A 350 -14.80 19.72 -20.48
C GLN A 350 -15.24 18.99 -21.74
#